data_AF-O32305-F1
#
_entry.id   AF-O32305-F1
#
_cell.length_a   1.000
_cell.length_b   1.000
_cell.length_c   1.000
_cell.angle_alpha   90.00
_cell.angle_beta   90.00
_cell.angle_gamma   90.00
#
_symmetry.space_group_name_H-M   'P 1'
#
loop_
_entity.id
_entity.type
_entity.pdbx_description
1 polymer ?
#
loop_
_entity_poly.entity_id
_entity_poly.type
_entity_poly.pdbx_seq_one_letter_code
_entity_poly.pdbx_strand_id
1 'polypeptide(L)'
;MALQGVGQRGDLDSFFKGGSQSEEFKGYIEKLSQSLRAFQDRTDAFQVPESPEEAEGLTALLDLFEQTSVKLQQAGAFVACLQPRISMIKGYRASGLMNRLSADFQSSLVTLDHKLVDINQDVWNELLTNQGLR
;
A
#
# COMPACT_ATOMS: atom_id res chain seq x y z
N MET A 1 32.44 8.20 -33.74
CA MET A 1 31.02 7.82 -33.82
C MET A 1 30.42 8.13 -32.46
N ALA A 2 29.65 9.22 -32.35
CA ALA A 2 29.08 9.70 -31.11
C ALA A 2 27.76 8.95 -30.84
N LEU A 3 27.64 8.30 -29.70
CA LEU A 3 26.34 7.87 -29.18
C LEU A 3 25.88 8.92 -28.18
N GLN A 4 25.24 9.97 -28.73
CA GLN A 4 24.33 10.79 -27.95
C GLN A 4 23.02 10.03 -27.77
N GLY A 5 22.47 10.10 -26.56
CA GLY A 5 21.04 9.87 -26.33
C GLY A 5 20.68 8.51 -25.75
N VAL A 6 20.81 8.35 -24.43
CA VAL A 6 19.67 7.96 -23.58
C VAL A 6 19.75 8.76 -22.29
N GLY A 7 19.38 10.04 -22.39
CA GLY A 7 18.94 10.79 -21.22
C GLY A 7 17.52 10.36 -20.87
N GLN A 8 17.33 9.16 -20.35
CA GLN A 8 16.16 8.86 -19.50
C GLN A 8 16.60 8.97 -18.06
N ARG A 9 16.87 10.21 -17.63
CA ARG A 9 16.57 10.59 -16.25
C ARG A 9 15.05 10.53 -16.16
N GLY A 10 14.51 9.34 -15.91
CA GLY A 10 13.11 9.16 -15.60
C GLY A 10 12.84 9.97 -14.33
N ASP A 11 12.38 11.20 -14.54
CA ASP A 11 11.39 11.99 -13.82
C ASP A 11 11.12 11.69 -12.33
N LEU A 12 12.12 11.27 -11.54
CA LEU A 12 11.98 11.12 -10.09
C LEU A 12 11.98 12.48 -9.38
N ASP A 13 12.56 13.51 -10.03
CA ASP A 13 12.56 14.90 -9.54
C ASP A 13 11.19 15.58 -9.68
N SER A 14 10.26 15.08 -10.51
CA SER A 14 8.89 15.60 -10.54
C SER A 14 8.01 15.07 -9.40
N PHE A 15 8.36 13.91 -8.83
CA PHE A 15 7.64 13.36 -7.69
C PHE A 15 8.20 13.82 -6.34
N PHE A 16 9.54 13.97 -6.20
CA PHE A 16 10.17 14.36 -4.93
C PHE A 16 11.47 15.16 -5.15
N LYS A 17 11.46 16.46 -4.83
CA LYS A 17 12.64 17.33 -4.96
C LYS A 17 13.64 17.04 -3.82
N GLY A 18 14.70 16.28 -4.12
CA GLY A 18 15.85 16.12 -3.20
C GLY A 18 16.26 14.68 -2.85
N GLY A 19 15.62 13.66 -3.41
CA GLY A 19 16.05 12.25 -3.26
C GLY A 19 16.06 11.73 -1.81
N SER A 20 16.99 10.83 -1.45
CA SER A 20 17.04 10.11 -0.15
C SER A 20 17.04 10.95 1.13
N GLN A 21 17.31 12.25 1.01
CA GLN A 21 17.37 13.18 2.13
C GLN A 21 16.19 14.16 2.13
N SER A 22 15.28 14.05 1.16
CA SER A 22 14.11 14.90 1.15
C SER A 22 13.25 14.60 2.38
N GLU A 23 12.85 15.65 3.07
CA GLU A 23 11.83 15.57 4.13
C GLU A 23 10.54 14.94 3.59
N GLU A 24 10.32 15.05 2.28
CA GLU A 24 9.20 14.47 1.55
C GLU A 24 9.19 12.94 1.62
N PHE A 25 10.33 12.25 1.48
CA PHE A 25 10.38 10.79 1.60
C PHE A 25 10.12 10.33 3.04
N LYS A 26 10.68 11.04 4.04
CA LYS A 26 10.38 10.75 5.45
C LYS A 26 8.89 10.92 5.75
N GLY A 27 8.32 12.05 5.32
CA GLY A 27 6.89 12.31 5.47
C GLY A 27 6.01 11.32 4.70
N TYR A 28 6.47 10.84 3.55
CA TYR A 28 5.77 9.80 2.79
C TYR A 28 5.76 8.46 3.54
N ILE A 29 6.91 8.04 4.08
CA ILE A 29 7.03 6.81 4.89
C ILE A 29 6.18 6.89 6.15
N GLU A 30 6.17 8.04 6.84
CA GLU A 30 5.28 8.25 8.00
C GLU A 30 3.80 8.11 7.63
N LYS A 31 3.38 8.72 6.53
CA LYS A 31 2.00 8.58 6.01
C LYS A 31 1.67 7.15 5.62
N LEU A 32 2.62 6.43 5.02
CA LEU A 32 2.46 5.01 4.70
C LEU A 32 2.30 4.17 5.96
N SER A 33 3.15 4.36 6.97
CA SER A 33 3.03 3.66 8.26
C SER A 33 1.68 3.95 8.95
N GLN A 34 1.20 5.19 8.90
CA GLN A 34 -0.13 5.54 9.42
C GLN A 34 -1.26 4.87 8.63
N SER A 35 -1.15 4.82 7.29
CA SER A 35 -2.15 4.17 6.43
C SER A 35 -2.20 2.66 6.70
N LEU A 36 -1.03 2.02 6.86
CA LEU A 36 -0.92 0.60 7.20
C LEU A 36 -1.54 0.29 8.57
N ARG A 37 -1.27 1.11 9.57
CA ARG A 37 -1.88 0.96 10.89
C ARG A 37 -3.39 1.15 10.85
N ALA A 38 -3.88 2.15 10.13
CA ALA A 38 -5.31 2.36 9.94
C ALA A 38 -5.97 1.17 9.22
N PHE A 39 -5.30 0.59 8.22
CA PHE A 39 -5.78 -0.60 7.53
C PHE A 39 -5.84 -1.82 8.46
N GLN A 40 -4.82 -2.02 9.28
CA GLN A 40 -4.81 -3.07 10.30
C GLN A 40 -5.94 -2.87 11.30
N ASP A 41 -6.05 -1.71 11.92
CA ASP A 41 -7.08 -1.40 12.93
C ASP A 41 -8.50 -1.59 12.36
N ARG A 42 -8.72 -1.17 11.10
CA ARG A 42 -10.00 -1.36 10.40
C ARG A 42 -10.26 -2.82 10.05
N THR A 43 -9.24 -3.55 9.59
CA THR A 43 -9.36 -4.98 9.33
C THR A 43 -9.69 -5.74 10.61
N ASP A 44 -9.03 -5.44 11.72
CA ASP A 44 -9.27 -6.09 13.01
C ASP A 44 -10.67 -5.79 13.55
N ALA A 45 -11.16 -4.55 13.37
CA ALA A 45 -12.51 -4.13 13.78
C ALA A 45 -13.63 -4.56 12.81
N PHE A 46 -13.30 -4.96 11.57
CA PHE A 46 -14.29 -5.33 10.55
C PHE A 46 -15.21 -6.44 11.06
N GLN A 47 -16.52 -6.20 10.99
CA GLN A 47 -17.54 -7.20 11.30
C GLN A 47 -17.98 -7.84 10.00
N VAL A 48 -18.14 -9.16 10.00
CA VAL A 48 -18.61 -9.92 8.85
C VAL A 48 -20.05 -9.49 8.57
N PRO A 49 -20.37 -8.99 7.37
CA PRO A 49 -21.72 -8.55 7.03
C PRO A 49 -22.71 -9.72 7.09
N GLU A 50 -23.82 -9.52 7.79
CA GLU A 50 -24.92 -10.50 7.87
C GLU A 50 -25.98 -10.24 6.79
N SER A 51 -25.97 -9.06 6.16
CA SER A 51 -26.88 -8.70 5.07
C SER A 51 -26.24 -7.73 4.05
N PRO A 52 -26.80 -7.59 2.84
CA PRO A 52 -26.27 -6.70 1.80
C PRO A 52 -26.30 -5.22 2.17
N GLU A 53 -27.18 -4.81 3.09
CA GLU A 53 -27.27 -3.44 3.59
C GLU A 53 -26.02 -3.03 4.39
N GLU A 54 -25.22 -4.01 4.85
CA GLU A 54 -23.98 -3.79 5.60
C GLU A 54 -22.74 -3.67 4.70
N ALA A 55 -22.93 -3.53 3.38
CA ALA A 55 -21.86 -3.42 2.38
C ALA A 55 -20.89 -2.25 2.59
N GLU A 56 -21.32 -1.19 3.29
CA GLU A 56 -20.52 0.03 3.48
C GLU A 56 -19.19 -0.28 4.20
N GLY A 57 -19.22 -1.16 5.20
CA GLY A 57 -18.02 -1.54 5.95
C GLY A 57 -16.98 -2.24 5.09
N LEU A 58 -17.43 -3.14 4.21
CA LEU A 58 -16.57 -3.85 3.27
C LEU A 58 -16.02 -2.89 2.20
N THR A 59 -16.89 -2.03 1.64
CA THR A 59 -16.50 -1.05 0.62
C THR A 59 -15.40 -0.12 1.14
N ALA A 60 -15.61 0.48 2.33
CA ALA A 60 -14.63 1.37 2.94
C ALA A 60 -13.29 0.66 3.26
N LEU A 61 -13.34 -0.64 3.58
CA LEU A 61 -12.14 -1.43 3.84
C LEU A 61 -11.36 -1.72 2.55
N LEU A 62 -12.05 -2.01 1.45
CA LEU A 62 -11.43 -2.21 0.14
C LEU A 62 -10.84 -0.91 -0.42
N ASP A 63 -11.50 0.23 -0.23
CA ASP A 63 -10.94 1.55 -0.58
C ASP A 63 -9.64 1.83 0.18
N LEU A 64 -9.61 1.47 1.47
CA LEU A 64 -8.41 1.64 2.29
C LEU A 64 -7.29 0.67 1.88
N PHE A 65 -7.65 -0.56 1.50
CA PHE A 65 -6.74 -1.54 0.93
C PHE A 65 -6.09 -1.01 -0.35
N GLU A 66 -6.88 -0.50 -1.30
CA GLU A 66 -6.39 0.02 -2.58
C GLU A 66 -5.40 1.16 -2.34
N GLN A 67 -5.82 2.17 -1.57
CA GLN A 67 -5.00 3.34 -1.26
C GLN A 67 -3.69 2.95 -0.56
N THR A 68 -3.74 1.99 0.37
CA THR A 68 -2.56 1.54 1.11
C THR A 68 -1.61 0.74 0.21
N SER A 69 -2.16 -0.12 -0.65
CA SER A 69 -1.38 -0.90 -1.64
C SER A 69 -0.63 0.00 -2.61
N VAL A 70 -1.31 1.01 -3.15
CA VAL A 70 -0.69 2.00 -4.04
C VAL A 70 0.45 2.72 -3.35
N LYS A 71 0.25 3.18 -2.11
CA LYS A 71 1.30 3.88 -1.34
C LYS A 71 2.51 2.98 -1.06
N LEU A 72 2.25 1.73 -0.71
CA LEU A 72 3.30 0.74 -0.42
C LEU A 72 4.14 0.46 -1.68
N GLN A 73 3.50 0.29 -2.84
CA GLN A 73 4.17 0.09 -4.12
C GLN A 73 5.01 1.30 -4.53
N GLN A 74 4.48 2.51 -4.39
CA GLN A 74 5.20 3.75 -4.68
C GLN A 74 6.44 3.91 -3.79
N ALA A 75 6.32 3.64 -2.48
CA ALA A 75 7.46 3.67 -1.56
C ALA A 75 8.53 2.63 -1.94
N GLY A 76 8.14 1.40 -2.27
CA GLY A 76 9.04 0.35 -2.70
C GLY A 76 9.81 0.72 -3.97
N ALA A 77 9.11 1.25 -4.98
CA ALA A 77 9.72 1.72 -6.22
C ALA A 77 10.73 2.85 -5.96
N PHE A 78 10.38 3.80 -5.09
CA PHE A 78 11.28 4.88 -4.72
C PHE A 78 12.55 4.37 -4.03
N VAL A 79 12.42 3.46 -3.06
CA VAL A 79 13.57 2.85 -2.37
C VAL A 79 14.48 2.12 -3.36
N ALA A 80 13.90 1.37 -4.31
CA ALA A 80 14.66 0.66 -5.34
C ALA A 80 15.44 1.63 -6.25
N CYS A 81 14.83 2.73 -6.70
CA CYS A 81 15.51 3.75 -7.49
C CYS A 81 16.59 4.50 -6.71
N LEU A 82 16.42 4.61 -5.40
CA LEU A 82 17.31 5.35 -4.51
C LEU A 82 18.54 4.55 -4.09
N GLN A 83 18.39 3.23 -3.95
CA GLN A 83 19.42 2.32 -3.46
C GLN A 83 20.78 2.46 -4.16
N PRO A 84 20.89 2.60 -5.50
CA PRO A 84 22.19 2.79 -6.18
C PRO A 84 22.88 4.13 -5.88
N ARG A 85 22.16 5.11 -5.30
CA ARG A 85 22.60 6.49 -5.12
C ARG A 85 22.99 6.82 -3.67
N ILE A 86 22.83 5.86 -2.75
CA ILE A 86 23.08 6.02 -1.31
C ILE A 86 24.10 5.01 -0.80
N SER A 87 24.63 5.22 0.41
CA SER A 87 25.55 4.26 1.01
C SER A 87 24.86 2.92 1.25
N MET A 88 25.64 1.83 1.13
CA MET A 88 25.17 0.46 1.31
C MET A 88 24.39 0.26 2.62
N ILE A 89 24.91 0.80 3.73
CA ILE A 89 24.25 0.73 5.05
C ILE A 89 22.88 1.43 5.03
N LYS A 90 22.76 2.60 4.39
CA LYS A 90 21.48 3.32 4.28
C LYS A 90 20.49 2.58 3.37
N GLY A 91 20.98 2.02 2.27
CA GLY A 91 20.20 1.17 1.37
C GLY A 91 19.57 -0.02 2.10
N TYR A 92 20.39 -0.81 2.82
CA TYR A 92 19.88 -1.95 3.58
C TYR A 92 18.85 -1.56 4.65
N ARG A 93 19.04 -0.43 5.33
CA ARG A 93 18.04 0.05 6.31
C ARG A 93 16.72 0.40 5.63
N ALA A 94 16.75 1.07 4.49
CA ALA A 94 15.54 1.43 3.75
C ALA A 94 14.80 0.19 3.22
N SER A 95 15.52 -0.76 2.64
CA SER A 95 14.94 -2.03 2.19
C SER A 95 14.38 -2.86 3.35
N GLY A 96 15.09 -2.92 4.48
CA GLY A 96 14.62 -3.62 5.68
C GLY A 96 13.34 -3.01 6.27
N LEU A 97 13.22 -1.68 6.27
CA LEU A 97 11.99 -1.00 6.64
C LEU A 97 10.85 -1.36 5.68
N MET A 98 11.08 -1.30 4.37
CA MET A 98 10.05 -1.67 3.40
C MET A 98 9.59 -3.11 3.55
N ASN A 99 10.51 -4.04 3.77
CA ASN A 99 10.16 -5.45 4.00
C ASN A 99 9.27 -5.62 5.23
N ARG A 100 9.56 -4.88 6.32
CA ARG A 100 8.70 -4.90 7.51
C ARG A 100 7.30 -4.37 7.20
N LEU A 101 7.21 -3.19 6.59
CA LEU A 101 5.93 -2.58 6.25
C LEU A 101 5.09 -3.47 5.31
N SER A 102 5.73 -4.12 4.36
CA SER A 102 5.07 -5.10 3.48
C SER A 102 4.59 -6.34 4.24
N ALA A 103 5.38 -6.85 5.20
CA ALA A 103 4.98 -7.99 6.02
C ALA A 103 3.79 -7.65 6.92
N ASP A 104 3.78 -6.47 7.53
CA ASP A 104 2.67 -5.99 8.36
C ASP A 104 1.37 -5.85 7.53
N PHE A 105 1.51 -5.33 6.30
CA PHE A 105 0.39 -5.28 5.35
C PHE A 105 -0.14 -6.66 5.00
N GLN A 106 0.75 -7.58 4.64
CA GLN A 106 0.39 -8.97 4.31
C GLN A 106 -0.31 -9.67 5.47
N SER A 107 0.14 -9.47 6.71
CA SER A 107 -0.54 -10.00 7.90
C SER A 107 -1.97 -9.48 8.00
N SER A 108 -2.19 -8.19 7.71
CA SER A 108 -3.54 -7.61 7.70
C SER A 108 -4.39 -8.21 6.57
N LEU A 109 -3.82 -8.49 5.39
CA LEU A 109 -4.54 -9.16 4.31
C LEU A 109 -4.97 -10.59 4.66
N VAL A 110 -4.13 -11.34 5.39
CA VAL A 110 -4.51 -12.68 5.88
C VAL A 110 -5.71 -12.58 6.84
N THR A 111 -5.72 -11.59 7.73
CA THR A 111 -6.89 -11.36 8.61
C THR A 111 -8.13 -11.00 7.79
N LEU A 112 -8.00 -10.14 6.78
CA LEU A 112 -9.11 -9.80 5.90
C LEU A 112 -9.63 -11.02 5.15
N ASP A 113 -8.75 -11.85 4.57
CA ASP A 113 -9.12 -13.06 3.84
C ASP A 113 -9.97 -14.01 4.70
N HIS A 114 -9.56 -14.27 5.95
CA HIS A 114 -10.36 -15.07 6.87
C HIS A 114 -11.77 -14.48 7.09
N LYS A 115 -11.86 -13.15 7.27
CA LYS A 115 -13.17 -12.49 7.47
C LYS A 115 -14.04 -12.53 6.21
N LEU A 116 -13.45 -12.49 5.02
CA LEU A 116 -14.19 -12.62 3.76
C LEU A 116 -14.75 -14.04 3.58
N VAL A 117 -13.97 -15.06 3.96
CA VAL A 117 -14.40 -16.47 3.92
C VAL A 117 -15.57 -16.74 4.88
N ASP A 118 -15.66 -16.01 5.98
CA ASP A 118 -16.75 -16.13 6.96
C ASP A 118 -18.08 -15.51 6.48
N ILE A 119 -18.08 -14.74 5.38
CA ILE A 119 -19.31 -14.16 4.81
C ILE A 119 -20.19 -15.28 4.25
N ASN A 120 -21.48 -15.28 4.62
CA ASN A 120 -22.44 -16.22 4.07
C ASN A 120 -22.51 -16.11 2.53
N GLN A 121 -22.54 -17.25 1.84
CA GLN A 121 -22.49 -17.30 0.37
C GLN A 121 -23.61 -16.51 -0.32
N ASP A 122 -24.83 -16.49 0.24
CA ASP A 122 -25.96 -15.76 -0.34
C ASP A 122 -25.76 -14.25 -0.18
N VAL A 123 -25.34 -13.82 1.01
CA VAL A 123 -24.97 -12.42 1.29
C VAL A 123 -23.82 -11.97 0.38
N TRP A 124 -22.79 -12.80 0.22
CA TRP A 124 -21.66 -12.52 -0.67
C TRP A 124 -22.11 -12.29 -2.12
N ASN A 125 -22.97 -13.18 -2.65
CA ASN A 125 -23.46 -13.05 -4.03
C ASN A 125 -24.25 -11.76 -4.23
N GLU A 126 -25.04 -11.35 -3.24
CA GLU A 126 -25.78 -10.09 -3.27
C GLU A 126 -24.87 -8.88 -3.15
N LEU A 127 -23.85 -8.91 -2.28
CA LEU A 127 -22.83 -7.87 -2.17
C LEU A 127 -22.12 -7.59 -3.51
N LEU A 128 -21.80 -8.63 -4.29
CA LEU A 128 -21.17 -8.49 -5.62
C LEU A 128 -22.06 -7.80 -6.67
N THR A 129 -23.36 -7.63 -6.39
CA THR A 129 -24.25 -6.85 -7.26
C THR A 129 -24.17 -5.35 -6.98
N ASN A 130 -23.63 -4.95 -5.82
CA ASN A 130 -23.47 -3.56 -5.42
C ASN A 130 -22.42 -2.86 -6.31
N GLN A 131 -22.78 -1.72 -6.87
CA GLN A 131 -21.90 -0.95 -7.75
C GLN A 131 -20.64 -0.42 -7.04
N GLY A 132 -20.69 -0.21 -5.72
CA GLY A 132 -19.53 0.22 -4.94
C GLY A 132 -18.47 -0.87 -4.73
N LEU A 133 -18.78 -2.13 -5.02
CA LEU A 133 -17.89 -3.29 -4.87
C LEU A 133 -17.43 -3.87 -6.23
N ARG A 134 -17.74 -3.19 -7.33
CA ARG A 134 -17.33 -3.54 -8.71
C ARG A 134 -16.28 -2.59 -9.25
#